data_AF-A0A2V9BDQ1-F1
#
_entry.id   AF-A0A2V9BDQ1-F1
#
_cell.length_a   1.000
_cell.length_b   1.000
_cell.length_c   1.000
_cell.angle_alpha   90.00
_cell.angle_beta   90.00
_cell.angle_gamma   90.00
#
_symmetry.space_group_name_H-M   'P 1'
#
loop_
_entity.id
_entity.type
_entity.pdbx_description
1 polymer ?
#
loop_
_entity_poly.entity_id
_entity_poly.type
_entity_poly.pdbx_seq_one_letter_code
_entity_poly.pdbx_strand_id
1 'polypeptide(L)'
;MGLYSNLLMIHHNVEEFTLNFIYIFPNGTQGKLLGSMIVSPGHAKRIWRALGENIARYEAQFGTIKEAPEPAPAPNVGFVQ
;
A
#
# COMPACT_ATOMS: atom_id res chain seq x y z
N MET A 1 9.72 -15.33 -3.35
CA MET A 1 10.33 -14.52 -2.28
C MET A 1 9.36 -13.41 -1.93
N GLY A 2 9.19 -13.07 -0.65
CA GLY A 2 8.40 -11.90 -0.24
C GLY A 2 9.18 -10.60 -0.42
N LEU A 3 8.47 -9.48 -0.57
CA LEU A 3 9.04 -8.14 -0.66
C LEU A 3 8.44 -7.28 0.46
N TYR A 4 9.24 -6.38 1.03
CA TYR A 4 8.79 -5.41 2.02
C TYR A 4 8.60 -4.04 1.36
N SER A 5 7.39 -3.49 1.41
CA SER A 5 7.07 -2.13 1.00
C SER A 5 6.63 -1.29 2.20
N ASN A 6 7.11 -0.06 2.30
CA ASN A 6 6.67 0.91 3.31
C ASN A 6 5.70 1.97 2.76
N LEU A 7 5.36 1.90 1.47
CA LEU A 7 4.37 2.76 0.83
C LEU A 7 3.51 1.94 -0.15
N LEU A 8 2.19 2.13 -0.06
CA LEU A 8 1.22 1.66 -1.05
C LEU A 8 0.58 2.88 -1.69
N MET A 9 0.81 3.08 -2.98
CA MET A 9 0.20 4.14 -3.76
C MET A 9 -0.94 3.55 -4.60
N ILE A 10 -2.14 4.12 -4.45
CA ILE A 10 -3.34 3.63 -5.13
C ILE A 10 -3.80 4.68 -6.13
N HIS A 11 -3.88 4.28 -7.39
CA HIS A 11 -4.55 5.04 -8.45
C HIS A 11 -5.79 4.27 -8.91
N HIS A 12 -6.77 4.98 -9.46
CA HIS A 12 -7.94 4.33 -10.05
C HIS A 12 -8.54 5.16 -11.18
N ASN A 13 -9.24 4.45 -12.06
CA ASN A 13 -10.21 5.00 -12.98
C ASN A 13 -11.49 4.14 -12.89
N VAL A 14 -12.41 4.29 -13.83
CA VAL A 14 -13.70 3.55 -13.81
C VAL A 14 -13.50 2.05 -14.06
N GLU A 15 -12.45 1.67 -14.78
CA GLU A 15 -12.20 0.30 -15.24
C GLU A 15 -11.27 -0.47 -14.30
N GLU A 16 -10.36 0.21 -13.62
CA GLU A 16 -9.29 -0.43 -12.85
C GLU A 16 -8.78 0.39 -11.65
N PHE A 17 -8.18 -0.33 -10.72
CA PHE A 17 -7.38 0.14 -9.61
C PHE A 17 -5.95 -0.36 -9.79
N THR A 18 -4.98 0.53 -9.65
CA THR A 18 -3.55 0.21 -9.68
C THR A 18 -2.98 0.37 -8.28
N LEU A 19 -2.41 -0.72 -7.76
CA LEU A 19 -1.77 -0.80 -6.45
C LEU A 19 -0.25 -0.89 -6.66
N ASN A 20 0.45 0.21 -6.39
CA ASN A 20 1.90 0.29 -6.51
C ASN A 20 2.54 0.13 -5.13
N PHE A 21 3.28 -0.96 -4.94
CA PHE A 21 4.04 -1.26 -3.74
C PHE A 21 5.44 -0.67 -3.90
N ILE A 22 5.78 0.31 -3.06
CA ILE A 22 6.99 1.10 -3.18
C ILE A 22 7.79 0.96 -1.88
N TYR A 23 9.11 0.87 -2.01
CA TYR A 23 10.03 1.06 -0.90
C TYR A 23 10.71 2.42 -1.04
N ILE A 24 10.36 3.34 -0.16
CA ILE A 24 11.03 4.64 -0.01
C ILE A 24 12.26 4.44 0.87
N PHE A 25 13.43 4.89 0.39
CA PHE A 25 14.66 4.81 1.18
C PHE A 25 14.58 5.74 2.40
N PRO A 26 15.26 5.43 3.53
CA PRO A 26 15.21 6.25 4.75
C PRO A 26 15.59 7.72 4.58
N ASN A 27 16.35 8.07 3.54
CA ASN A 27 16.74 9.44 3.20
C ASN A 27 15.74 10.16 2.27
N GLY A 28 14.64 9.51 1.89
CA GLY A 28 13.44 10.11 1.28
C GLY A 28 13.59 10.69 -0.14
N THR A 29 14.80 10.73 -0.70
CA THR A 29 15.06 11.34 -2.01
C THR A 29 14.77 10.41 -3.19
N GLN A 30 14.67 9.11 -2.94
CA GLN A 30 14.45 8.09 -3.96
C GLN A 30 13.57 6.96 -3.41
N GLY A 31 12.89 6.26 -4.31
CA GLY A 31 12.12 5.06 -4.02
C GLY A 31 12.24 4.04 -5.13
N LYS A 32 12.02 2.76 -4.77
CA LYS A 32 11.98 1.64 -5.70
C LYS A 32 10.56 1.09 -5.82
N LEU A 33 10.04 0.98 -7.04
CA LEU A 33 8.83 0.22 -7.31
C LEU A 33 9.14 -1.28 -7.15
N LEU A 34 8.48 -1.91 -6.18
CA LEU A 34 8.67 -3.33 -5.89
C LEU A 34 7.69 -4.20 -6.67
N GLY A 35 6.49 -3.68 -6.92
CA GLY A 35 5.47 -4.36 -7.70
C GLY A 35 4.29 -3.45 -7.98
N SER A 36 3.62 -3.70 -9.09
CA SER A 36 2.37 -3.05 -9.46
C SER A 36 1.34 -4.11 -9.76
N MET A 37 0.14 -3.94 -9.20
CA MET A 37 -0.98 -4.84 -9.43
C MET A 37 -2.17 -4.02 -9.93
N ILE A 38 -2.72 -4.42 -11.07
CA ILE A 38 -3.94 -3.85 -11.64
C ILE A 38 -5.09 -4.79 -11.30
N VAL A 39 -6.16 -4.26 -10.71
CA VAL A 39 -7.36 -5.03 -10.35
C VAL A 39 -8.62 -4.29 -10.78
N SER A 40 -9.68 -5.02 -11.10
CA SER A 40 -10.99 -4.40 -11.35
C SER A 40 -11.59 -3.80 -10.07
N PRO A 41 -12.50 -2.80 -10.15
CA PRO A 41 -13.16 -2.21 -8.99
C PRO A 41 -13.85 -3.23 -8.07
N GLY A 42 -14.43 -4.29 -8.65
CA GLY A 42 -15.04 -5.38 -7.91
C GLY A 42 -14.02 -6.15 -7.06
N HIS A 43 -12.83 -6.44 -7.61
CA HIS A 43 -11.75 -7.08 -6.88
C HIS A 43 -11.15 -6.17 -5.81
N ALA A 44 -10.99 -4.87 -6.08
CA ALA A 44 -10.55 -3.90 -5.09
C ALA A 44 -11.45 -3.92 -3.83
N LYS A 45 -12.78 -3.92 -4.02
CA LYS A 45 -13.73 -4.05 -2.90
C LYS A 45 -13.59 -5.37 -2.13
N ARG A 46 -13.36 -6.48 -2.81
CA ARG A 46 -13.16 -7.79 -2.16
C ARG A 46 -11.88 -7.81 -1.33
N ILE A 47 -10.79 -7.25 -1.87
CA ILE A 47 -9.50 -7.12 -1.17
C ILE A 47 -9.68 -6.28 0.10
N TRP A 48 -10.32 -5.11 -0.01
CA TRP A 48 -10.57 -4.23 1.14
C TRP A 48 -11.36 -4.94 2.26
N ARG A 49 -12.45 -5.63 1.93
CA ARG A 49 -13.24 -6.39 2.93
C ARG A 49 -12.41 -7.48 3.59
N ALA A 50 -11.74 -8.30 2.80
CA ALA A 50 -10.92 -9.39 3.31
C ALA A 50 -9.79 -8.87 4.21
N LEU A 51 -9.15 -7.76 3.83
CA LEU A 51 -8.11 -7.13 4.64
C LEU A 51 -8.66 -6.61 5.97
N GLY A 52 -9.79 -5.90 5.94
CA GLY A 52 -10.45 -5.38 7.15
C GLY A 52 -10.84 -6.48 8.13
N GLU A 53 -11.40 -7.59 7.65
CA GLU A 53 -11.73 -8.75 8.50
C GLU A 53 -10.47 -9.39 9.12
N ASN A 54 -9.37 -9.48 8.37
CA ASN A 54 -8.11 -10.01 8.89
C ASN A 54 -7.49 -9.08 9.94
N ILE A 55 -7.52 -7.77 9.72
CA ILE A 55 -7.06 -6.75 10.68
C ILE A 55 -7.87 -6.85 11.98
N ALA A 56 -9.20 -6.90 11.89
CA ALA A 56 -10.06 -7.00 13.07
C ALA A 56 -9.76 -8.27 13.89
N ARG A 57 -9.56 -9.42 13.21
CA ARG A 57 -9.14 -10.66 13.89
C ARG A 57 -7.78 -10.54 14.56
N TYR A 58 -6.82 -9.88 13.89
CA TYR A 58 -5.49 -9.65 14.45
C TYR A 58 -5.58 -8.77 15.70
N GLU A 59 -6.30 -7.66 15.65
CA GLU A 59 -6.42 -6.74 16.79
C GLU A 59 -7.13 -7.36 17.99
N ALA A 60 -8.14 -8.21 17.75
CA ALA A 60 -8.80 -8.97 18.81
C ALA A 60 -7.84 -9.93 19.55
N GLN A 61 -6.81 -10.42 18.87
CA GLN A 61 -5.84 -11.37 19.42
C GLN A 61 -4.59 -10.70 20.01
N PHE A 62 -4.08 -9.65 19.38
CA PHE A 62 -2.78 -9.05 19.68
C PHE A 62 -2.86 -7.61 20.20
N GLY A 63 -4.05 -7.02 20.20
CA GLY A 63 -4.29 -5.63 20.57
C GLY A 63 -4.30 -4.67 19.37
N THR A 64 -4.74 -3.43 19.63
CA THR A 64 -4.93 -2.40 18.61
C THR A 64 -3.64 -2.05 17.87
N ILE A 65 -3.71 -2.00 16.54
CA ILE A 65 -2.63 -1.55 15.69
C ILE A 65 -2.47 -0.04 15.87
N LYS A 66 -1.24 0.40 16.16
CA LYS A 66 -0.92 1.83 16.12
C LYS A 66 -0.76 2.24 14.67
N GLU A 67 -1.56 3.19 14.23
CA GLU A 67 -1.43 3.75 12.89
C GLU A 67 -0.03 4.35 12.70
N ALA A 68 0.58 4.04 11.56
CA ALA A 68 1.82 4.69 11.18
C ALA A 68 1.52 6.18 10.96
N PRO A 69 2.44 7.10 11.34
CA PRO A 69 2.27 8.50 11.03
C PRO A 69 2.05 8.66 9.52
N GLU A 70 1.07 9.49 9.16
CA GLU A 70 0.75 9.75 7.77
C GLU A 70 2.02 10.23 7.05
N PRO A 71 2.41 9.62 5.91
CA PRO A 71 3.57 10.06 5.18
C PRO A 71 3.41 11.55 4.87
N ALA A 72 4.39 12.38 5.27
CA ALA A 72 4.41 13.78 4.86
C ALA A 72 4.24 13.83 3.34
N PRO A 73 3.44 14.80 2.80
CA PRO A 73 3.19 14.87 1.37
C PRO A 73 4.51 14.80 0.62
N ALA A 74 4.66 13.73 -0.16
CA ALA A 74 5.93 13.39 -0.77
C ALA A 74 6.39 14.59 -1.63
N PRO A 75 7.59 15.17 -1.43
CA PRO A 75 8.19 16.03 -2.45
C PRO A 75 8.28 15.22 -3.74
N ASN A 76 8.35 15.83 -4.93
CA ASN A 76 8.40 15.13 -6.22
C ASN A 76 9.45 13.99 -6.23
N VAL A 77 9.08 12.78 -5.80
CA VAL A 77 9.97 11.64 -5.68
C VAL A 77 10.06 11.02 -7.07
N GLY A 78 11.22 11.15 -7.71
CA GLY A 78 11.53 10.39 -8.90
C GLY A 78 11.64 8.91 -8.54
N PHE A 79 10.88 8.06 -9.23
CA PHE A 79 10.99 6.61 -9.10
C PHE A 79 12.08 6.09 -10.06
N VAL A 80 13.03 5.31 -9.54
CA VAL A 80 13.98 4.55 -10.36
C VAL A 80 13.43 3.13 -10.54
N GLN A 81 13.42 2.65 -11.79
CA GLN A 81 12.92 1.33 -12.19
C GLN A 81 13.91 0.22 -11.83
#